data_AF-A0A9C7EPS9-F1
#
_entry.id   AF-A0A9C7EPS9-F1
#
_cell.length_a   1.000
_cell.length_b   1.000
_cell.length_c   1.000
_cell.angle_alpha   90.00
_cell.angle_beta   90.00
_cell.angle_gamma   90.00
#
_symmetry.space_group_name_H-M   'P 1'
#
loop_
_entity.id
_entity.type
_entity.pdbx_description
1 polymer ?
#
loop_
_entity_poly.entity_id
_entity_poly.type
_entity_poly.pdbx_seq_one_letter_code
_entity_poly.pdbx_strand_id
1 'polypeptide(L)'
;MNLLALPVANGVFPRPGASIQGLFLDAFSLRTLARLGAGSVAFLVPLTLGGRALYPAGLLVRIEELERAQTVDAVTWNKGELLVARLAGLAHARARRFVAERRFIVAENVEELDLDRLRAGGQPVISGAGWQPAGGYTEPRSERDITITIYGRDYGGSELKIRGQVGGLVTAEQAHTVEHAIIRVLRECGICTARNLAWAMREETRELKDSIAWGLHFKLPEVLGQTKSGYCGNPMTNLAHLYLGQELERFLHEGEALPAALERARTRTLSRLARDLDLGSQPEVLTLRSLKLGMLHDDSRLLQQTLRRVLGRFPSSPWD
;
A
#
# COMPACT_ATOMS: atom_id res chain seq x y z
N MET A 1 2.05 18.01 23.26
CA MET A 1 3.49 17.93 23.60
C MET A 1 4.35 18.11 22.35
N ASN A 2 5.64 18.43 22.46
CA ASN A 2 6.56 18.45 21.32
C ASN A 2 7.50 17.24 21.42
N LEU A 3 7.68 16.50 20.32
CA LEU A 3 8.48 15.27 20.29
C LEU A 3 9.37 15.23 19.06
N LEU A 4 10.49 14.51 19.14
CA LEU A 4 11.26 14.21 17.94
C LEU A 4 10.47 13.21 17.08
N ALA A 5 10.34 13.55 15.80
CA ALA A 5 9.75 12.68 14.81
C ALA A 5 10.78 11.62 14.38
N LEU A 6 10.35 10.36 14.34
CA LEU A 6 11.09 9.24 13.79
C LEU A 6 10.37 8.76 12.52
N PRO A 7 10.79 9.20 11.33
CA PRO A 7 10.18 8.79 10.08
C PRO A 7 10.43 7.31 9.79
N VAL A 8 9.40 6.61 9.31
CA VAL A 8 9.51 5.26 8.76
C VAL A 8 8.98 5.23 7.33
N ALA A 9 9.69 4.52 6.46
CA ALA A 9 9.33 4.39 5.04
C ALA A 9 8.36 3.23 4.77
N ASN A 10 8.10 2.42 5.79
CA ASN A 10 7.12 1.35 5.78
C ASN A 10 6.12 1.65 6.90
N GLY A 11 4.82 1.46 6.67
CA GLY A 11 3.73 1.71 7.62
C GLY A 11 3.73 0.75 8.82
N VAL A 12 4.90 0.27 9.22
CA VAL A 12 5.13 -0.72 10.28
C VAL A 12 5.16 0.02 11.62
N PHE A 13 4.13 -0.20 12.43
CA PHE A 13 3.98 0.44 13.73
C PHE A 13 3.69 -0.60 14.81
N PRO A 14 4.29 -0.53 16.01
CA PRO A 14 3.91 -1.44 17.08
C PRO A 14 2.43 -1.23 17.45
N ARG A 15 1.73 -2.30 17.82
CA ARG A 15 0.41 -2.16 18.44
C ARG A 15 0.56 -1.43 19.79
N PRO A 16 -0.34 -0.52 20.18
CA PRO A 16 -0.40 -0.02 21.55
C PRO A 16 -0.33 -1.19 22.57
N GLY A 17 0.59 -1.11 23.52
CA GLY A 17 0.85 -2.16 24.52
C GLY A 17 1.69 -3.34 24.02
N ALA A 18 2.18 -3.33 22.78
CA ALA A 18 3.10 -4.33 22.23
C ALA A 18 4.42 -3.68 21.78
N SER A 19 5.45 -4.51 21.61
CA SER A 19 6.76 -4.06 21.12
C SER A 19 7.12 -4.71 19.79
N ILE A 20 7.86 -3.97 18.96
CA ILE A 20 8.46 -4.47 17.73
C ILE A 20 9.94 -4.14 17.71
N GLN A 21 10.71 -4.87 16.90
CA GLN A 21 12.10 -4.56 16.62
C GLN A 21 12.20 -3.93 15.22
N GLY A 22 12.81 -2.76 15.14
CA GLY A 22 13.08 -2.05 13.90
C GLY A 22 14.58 -1.96 13.62
N LEU A 23 14.93 -2.02 12.33
CA LEU A 23 16.29 -1.78 11.84
C LEU A 23 16.36 -0.41 11.18
N PHE A 24 17.29 0.42 11.62
CA PHE A 24 17.47 1.78 11.13
C PHE A 24 18.87 1.95 10.55
N LEU A 25 18.92 2.30 9.27
CA LEU A 25 20.15 2.35 8.46
C LEU A 25 20.45 3.78 7.98
N ASP A 26 19.44 4.63 7.86
CA ASP A 26 19.62 5.98 7.34
C ASP A 26 20.23 6.91 8.40
N ALA A 27 21.08 7.82 7.95
CA ALA A 27 21.82 8.71 8.83
C ALA A 27 20.90 9.63 9.68
N PHE A 28 19.67 9.92 9.23
CA PHE A 28 18.74 10.75 9.98
C PHE A 28 18.17 9.97 11.18
N SER A 29 17.68 8.76 10.96
CA SER A 29 17.17 7.89 12.02
C SER A 29 18.26 7.53 13.03
N LEU A 30 19.47 7.21 12.56
CA LEU A 30 20.62 6.92 13.43
C LEU A 30 20.91 8.08 14.41
N ARG A 31 21.00 9.31 13.89
CA ARG A 31 21.21 10.50 14.73
C ARG A 31 20.06 10.76 15.69
N THR A 32 18.82 10.57 15.23
CA THR A 32 17.61 10.81 16.03
C THR A 32 17.53 9.83 17.20
N LEU A 33 17.70 8.54 16.93
CA LEU A 33 17.71 7.50 17.96
C LEU A 33 18.87 7.67 18.95
N ALA A 34 20.08 7.97 18.47
CA ALA A 34 21.23 8.24 19.33
C ALA A 34 21.00 9.47 20.25
N ARG A 35 20.26 10.48 19.77
CA ARG A 35 19.91 11.67 20.57
C ARG A 35 18.84 11.39 21.62
N LEU A 36 17.88 10.51 21.32
CA LEU A 36 16.79 10.14 22.22
C LEU A 36 17.27 9.17 23.31
N GLY A 37 18.02 8.13 22.94
CA GLY A 37 18.43 7.07 23.88
C GLY A 37 17.28 6.15 24.31
N ALA A 38 17.62 5.08 25.02
CA ALA A 38 16.65 4.18 25.63
C ALA A 38 15.85 4.88 26.75
N GLY A 39 14.60 4.49 26.93
CA GLY A 39 13.64 5.09 27.85
C GLY A 39 12.88 6.31 27.31
N SER A 40 13.37 6.93 26.23
CA SER A 40 12.75 8.12 25.64
C SER A 40 11.51 7.81 24.80
N VAL A 41 10.61 8.79 24.72
CA VAL A 41 9.43 8.76 23.86
C VAL A 41 9.73 9.48 22.55
N ALA A 42 9.34 8.88 21.43
CA ALA A 42 9.42 9.44 20.09
C ALA A 42 8.05 9.43 19.41
N PHE A 43 7.89 10.25 18.36
CA PHE A 43 6.73 10.18 17.49
C PHE A 43 7.09 9.45 16.20
N LEU A 44 6.70 8.18 16.11
CA LEU A 44 6.92 7.34 14.93
C LEU A 44 5.92 7.73 13.85
N VAL A 45 6.41 8.18 12.69
CA VAL A 45 5.57 8.78 11.64
C VAL A 45 5.86 8.23 10.26
N PRO A 46 4.85 8.07 9.40
CA PRO A 46 5.10 7.60 8.05
C PRO A 46 5.69 8.70 7.16
N LEU A 47 6.68 8.31 6.37
CA LEU A 47 7.24 9.10 5.29
C LEU A 47 6.51 8.74 3.97
N THR A 48 5.58 9.60 3.58
CA THR A 48 4.69 9.43 2.41
C THR A 48 5.21 10.15 1.14
N LEU A 49 4.55 9.90 0.00
CA LEU A 49 4.78 10.56 -1.30
C LEU A 49 6.21 10.41 -1.83
N GLY A 50 6.62 9.17 -2.11
CA GLY A 50 7.95 8.90 -2.66
C GLY A 50 9.08 9.36 -1.73
N GLY A 51 8.85 9.34 -0.42
CA GLY A 51 9.83 9.73 0.59
C GLY A 51 9.88 11.23 0.89
N ARG A 52 8.90 12.04 0.48
CA ARG A 52 9.03 13.51 0.47
C ARG A 52 8.20 14.25 1.51
N ALA A 53 7.23 13.61 2.17
CA ALA A 53 6.37 14.30 3.13
C ALA A 53 6.01 13.42 4.33
N LEU A 54 6.04 13.99 5.53
CA LEU A 54 5.58 13.30 6.73
C LEU A 54 4.06 13.35 6.83
N TYR A 55 3.45 12.18 7.07
CA TYR A 55 2.03 12.12 7.38
C TYR A 55 1.82 12.54 8.85
N PRO A 56 0.86 13.43 9.15
CA PRO A 56 0.72 14.02 10.48
C PRO A 56 0.18 13.05 11.53
N ALA A 57 -0.36 11.88 11.16
CA ALA A 57 -0.79 10.86 12.10
C ALA A 57 0.21 9.70 12.14
N GLY A 58 0.46 9.17 13.32
CA GLY A 58 1.42 8.11 13.57
C GLY A 58 1.20 7.49 14.94
N LEU A 59 2.29 7.08 15.59
CA LEU A 59 2.25 6.41 16.87
C LEU A 59 3.26 7.00 17.86
N LEU A 60 2.84 7.24 19.08
CA LEU A 60 3.75 7.44 20.20
C LEU A 60 4.44 6.13 20.53
N VAL A 61 5.76 6.14 20.57
CA VAL A 61 6.56 4.96 20.91
C VAL A 61 7.54 5.27 22.01
N ARG A 62 7.77 4.31 22.89
CA ARG A 62 8.90 4.32 23.83
C ARG A 62 10.01 3.45 23.25
N ILE A 63 11.22 3.99 23.25
CA ILE A 63 12.43 3.24 22.88
C ILE A 63 12.80 2.40 24.10
N GLU A 64 12.59 1.09 24.04
CA GLU A 64 12.92 0.19 25.14
C GLU A 64 14.42 -0.12 25.15
N GLU A 65 14.96 -0.46 23.98
CA GLU A 65 16.35 -0.87 23.80
C GLU A 65 16.92 -0.27 22.52
N LEU A 66 18.23 0.02 22.55
CA LEU A 66 19.01 0.46 21.40
C LEU A 66 20.32 -0.31 21.37
N GLU A 67 20.53 -1.04 20.28
CA GLU A 67 21.77 -1.77 20.03
C GLU A 67 22.41 -1.24 18.75
N ARG A 68 23.73 -0.97 18.82
CA ARG A 68 24.54 -0.65 17.64
C ARG A 68 25.05 -1.95 17.06
N ALA A 69 24.81 -2.15 15.78
CA ALA A 69 25.39 -3.25 15.03
C ALA A 69 26.10 -2.73 13.78
N GLN A 70 26.98 -3.57 13.24
CA GLN A 70 27.58 -3.35 11.93
C GLN A 70 26.79 -4.11 10.88
N THR A 71 26.66 -3.50 9.71
CA THR A 71 26.12 -4.14 8.51
C THR A 71 27.12 -4.07 7.39
N VAL A 72 27.00 -4.99 6.44
CA VAL A 72 27.79 -4.98 5.20
C VAL A 72 26.82 -4.79 4.06
N ASP A 73 27.05 -3.76 3.25
CA ASP A 73 26.32 -3.59 2.00
C ASP A 73 26.74 -4.72 1.03
N ALA A 74 25.78 -5.56 0.65
CA ALA A 74 26.05 -6.77 -0.14
C ALA A 74 26.53 -6.48 -1.58
N VAL A 75 26.38 -5.24 -2.06
CA VAL A 75 26.77 -4.84 -3.42
C VAL A 75 28.15 -4.18 -3.42
N THR A 76 28.38 -3.28 -2.48
CA THR A 76 29.59 -2.45 -2.38
C THR A 76 30.63 -3.00 -1.40
N TRP A 77 30.26 -4.00 -0.59
CA TRP A 77 31.07 -4.57 0.50
C TRP A 77 31.51 -3.56 1.57
N ASN A 78 30.90 -2.38 1.58
CA ASN A 78 31.19 -1.35 2.56
C ASN A 78 30.53 -1.69 3.89
N LYS A 79 31.28 -1.44 4.98
CA LYS A 79 30.74 -1.53 6.33
C LYS A 79 29.94 -0.28 6.63
N GLY A 80 28.69 -0.47 7.04
CA GLY A 80 27.80 0.56 7.56
C GLY A 80 27.51 0.33 9.04
N GLU A 81 27.07 1.39 9.72
CA GLU A 81 26.48 1.28 11.05
C GLU A 81 24.96 1.15 10.90
N LEU A 82 24.35 0.30 11.74
CA LEU A 82 22.90 0.27 11.92
C LEU A 82 22.54 0.35 13.40
N LEU A 83 21.35 0.87 13.69
CA LEU A 83 20.73 0.76 15.00
C LEU A 83 19.58 -0.22 14.93
N VAL A 84 19.61 -1.17 15.85
CA VAL A 84 18.48 -2.01 16.18
C VAL A 84 17.76 -1.33 17.34
N ALA A 85 16.48 -0.98 17.15
CA ALA A 85 15.67 -0.38 18.21
C ALA A 85 14.48 -1.27 18.53
N ARG A 86 14.28 -1.57 19.81
CA ARG A 86 13.05 -2.16 20.31
C ARG A 86 12.09 -1.02 20.68
N LEU A 87 10.95 -0.96 20.00
CA LEU A 87 9.97 0.11 20.13
C LEU A 87 8.66 -0.44 20.71
N ALA A 88 8.25 0.08 21.86
CA ALA A 88 6.94 -0.19 22.46
C ALA A 88 5.92 0.85 22.00
N GLY A 89 4.78 0.38 21.47
CA GLY A 89 3.66 1.23 21.10
C GLY A 89 2.92 1.75 22.34
N LEU A 90 2.71 3.06 22.41
CA LEU A 90 1.98 3.71 23.51
C LEU A 90 0.55 4.05 23.09
N ALA A 91 0.40 4.90 22.09
CA ALA A 91 -0.91 5.36 21.60
C ALA A 91 -0.81 5.90 20.17
N HIS A 92 -1.93 5.88 19.45
CA HIS A 92 -2.04 6.66 18.22
C HIS A 92 -2.00 8.14 18.53
N ALA A 93 -1.36 8.93 17.66
CA ALA A 93 -1.26 10.37 17.85
C ALA A 93 -1.20 11.13 16.53
N ARG A 94 -1.47 12.43 16.61
CA ARG A 94 -1.38 13.38 15.51
C ARG A 94 -0.53 14.58 15.91
N ALA A 95 0.40 14.97 15.03
CA ALA A 95 1.09 16.25 15.12
C ALA A 95 0.32 17.35 14.39
N ARG A 96 0.33 18.57 14.95
CA ARG A 96 -0.23 19.75 14.27
C ARG A 96 0.62 20.18 13.08
N ARG A 97 1.94 20.14 13.24
CA ARG A 97 2.92 20.46 12.20
C ARG A 97 4.27 19.85 12.51
N PHE A 98 5.14 19.83 11.50
CA PHE A 98 6.54 19.43 11.62
C PHE A 98 7.45 20.63 11.38
N VAL A 99 8.48 20.78 12.22
CA VAL A 99 9.49 21.82 12.11
C VAL A 99 10.85 21.15 11.93
N ALA A 100 11.56 21.52 10.87
CA ALA A 100 12.92 21.06 10.64
C ALA A 100 13.88 21.92 11.47
N GLU A 101 14.56 21.30 12.43
CA GLU A 101 15.58 21.95 13.26
C GLU A 101 16.95 21.37 12.94
N ARG A 102 17.81 22.08 12.20
CA ARG A 102 19.18 21.72 11.77
C ARG A 102 19.43 20.24 11.43
N ARG A 103 19.42 19.33 12.42
CA ARG A 103 19.69 17.89 12.30
C ARG A 103 18.51 16.97 12.62
N PHE A 104 17.38 17.50 13.08
CA PHE A 104 16.21 16.75 13.55
C PHE A 104 14.91 17.32 12.97
N ILE A 105 13.83 16.56 13.12
CA ILE A 105 12.47 17.01 12.84
C ILE A 105 11.70 16.96 14.16
N VAL A 106 11.12 18.09 14.54
CA VAL A 106 10.27 18.21 15.72
C VAL A 106 8.81 18.16 15.28
N ALA A 107 8.07 17.21 15.84
CA ALA A 107 6.62 17.17 15.76
C ALA A 107 6.04 18.05 16.86
N GLU A 108 5.34 19.11 16.46
CA GLU A 108 4.78 20.08 17.41
C GLU A 108 3.31 19.81 17.71
N ASN A 109 2.92 20.05 18.96
CA ASN A 109 1.57 19.83 19.46
C ASN A 109 1.03 18.45 19.09
N VAL A 110 1.81 17.41 19.45
CA VAL A 110 1.39 16.03 19.36
C VAL A 110 0.29 15.78 20.38
N GLU A 111 -0.84 15.29 19.88
CA GLU A 111 -2.06 14.96 20.61
C GLU A 111 -2.40 13.48 20.39
N GLU A 112 -2.78 12.78 21.46
CA GLU A 112 -3.26 11.40 21.34
C GLU A 112 -4.59 11.35 20.57
N LEU A 113 -4.75 10.30 19.77
CA LEU A 113 -5.93 10.02 18.98
C LEU A 113 -6.65 8.79 19.55
N ASP A 114 -7.88 9.01 20.00
CA ASP A 114 -8.81 7.95 20.35
C ASP A 114 -9.59 7.53 19.09
N LEU A 115 -9.28 6.34 18.57
CA LEU A 115 -9.84 5.85 17.31
C LEU A 115 -11.35 5.57 17.41
N ASP A 116 -11.83 5.15 18.59
CA ASP A 116 -13.24 4.87 18.83
C ASP A 116 -14.05 6.17 18.87
N ARG A 117 -13.52 7.20 19.54
CA ARG A 117 -14.12 8.54 19.52
C ARG A 117 -14.14 9.13 18.12
N LEU A 118 -13.07 8.96 17.34
CA LEU A 118 -13.04 9.42 15.94
C LEU A 118 -14.11 8.71 15.11
N ARG A 119 -14.23 7.39 15.25
CA ARG A 119 -15.25 6.59 14.57
C ARG A 119 -16.67 7.02 14.96
N ALA A 120 -16.93 7.19 16.26
CA ALA A 120 -18.22 7.69 16.77
C ALA A 120 -18.54 9.10 16.27
N GLY A 121 -17.54 9.96 16.12
CA GLY A 121 -17.64 11.30 15.54
C GLY A 121 -17.75 11.34 14.00
N GLY A 122 -17.92 10.20 13.34
CA GLY A 122 -18.08 10.13 11.87
C GLY A 122 -16.77 10.22 11.08
N GLN A 123 -15.63 9.97 11.73
CA GLN A 123 -14.30 9.90 11.11
C GLN A 123 -13.71 8.49 11.29
N PRO A 124 -14.32 7.44 10.70
CA PRO A 124 -13.81 6.09 10.82
C PRO A 124 -12.42 5.98 10.17
N VAL A 125 -11.59 5.17 10.81
CA VAL A 125 -10.23 4.84 10.40
C VAL A 125 -9.98 3.35 10.57
N ILE A 126 -8.98 2.84 9.87
CA ILE A 126 -8.46 1.48 10.05
C ILE A 126 -6.99 1.62 10.47
N SER A 127 -6.63 1.09 11.63
CA SER A 127 -5.27 1.02 12.11
C SER A 127 -4.62 -0.29 11.68
N GLY A 128 -3.42 -0.20 11.11
CA GLY A 128 -2.52 -1.33 10.85
C GLY A 128 -1.46 -1.51 11.94
N ALA A 129 -1.55 -0.80 13.07
CA ALA A 129 -0.55 -0.95 14.13
C ALA A 129 -0.51 -2.39 14.66
N GLY A 130 0.64 -3.05 14.53
CA GLY A 130 0.86 -4.44 14.88
C GLY A 130 0.55 -5.45 13.77
N TRP A 131 0.08 -5.02 12.59
CA TRP A 131 -0.42 -5.88 11.52
C TRP A 131 -0.05 -5.35 10.14
N GLN A 132 0.48 -6.21 9.28
CA GLN A 132 0.81 -5.85 7.91
C GLN A 132 -0.12 -6.55 6.92
N PRO A 133 -0.84 -5.82 6.04
CA PRO A 133 -1.64 -6.45 5.00
C PRO A 133 -0.75 -7.13 3.95
N ALA A 134 -1.08 -8.39 3.66
CA ALA A 134 -0.41 -9.22 2.65
C ALA A 134 -1.14 -9.17 1.30
N GLY A 135 -2.47 -9.02 1.31
CA GLY A 135 -3.29 -8.91 0.12
C GLY A 135 -4.77 -8.75 0.46
N GLY A 136 -5.61 -8.84 -0.55
CA GLY A 136 -7.05 -8.77 -0.40
C GLY A 136 -7.77 -9.45 -1.55
N TYR A 137 -9.09 -9.47 -1.46
CA TYR A 137 -9.96 -9.77 -2.58
C TYR A 137 -11.34 -9.13 -2.38
N THR A 138 -11.99 -8.85 -3.50
CA THR A 138 -13.34 -8.28 -3.57
C THR A 138 -14.29 -9.33 -4.12
N GLU A 139 -15.39 -9.57 -3.43
CA GLU A 139 -16.46 -10.49 -3.82
C GLU A 139 -17.72 -9.69 -4.21
N PRO A 140 -17.88 -9.28 -5.49
CA PRO A 140 -19.08 -8.61 -5.96
C PRO A 140 -20.14 -9.65 -6.34
N ARG A 141 -21.08 -9.95 -5.43
CA ARG A 141 -22.19 -10.89 -5.66
C ARG A 141 -23.40 -10.20 -6.31
N SER A 142 -23.62 -8.93 -5.97
CA SER A 142 -24.57 -8.03 -6.61
C SER A 142 -24.20 -6.57 -6.32
N GLU A 143 -24.85 -5.59 -6.94
CA GLU A 143 -24.62 -4.17 -6.64
C GLU A 143 -24.80 -3.82 -5.15
N ARG A 144 -25.67 -4.54 -4.44
CA ARG A 144 -25.95 -4.34 -3.01
C ARG A 144 -25.17 -5.29 -2.10
N ASP A 145 -24.44 -6.25 -2.65
CA ASP A 145 -23.67 -7.24 -1.92
C ASP A 145 -22.26 -7.33 -2.50
N ILE A 146 -21.37 -6.48 -1.97
CA ILE A 146 -19.97 -6.40 -2.36
C ILE A 146 -19.13 -6.42 -1.09
N THR A 147 -18.50 -7.56 -0.83
CA THR A 147 -17.58 -7.70 0.30
C THR A 147 -16.16 -7.40 -0.15
N ILE A 148 -15.43 -6.63 0.64
CA ILE A 148 -13.97 -6.54 0.55
C ILE A 148 -13.38 -7.27 1.75
N THR A 149 -12.40 -8.14 1.51
CA THR A 149 -11.60 -8.80 2.54
C THR A 149 -10.14 -8.44 2.36
N ILE A 150 -9.48 -8.02 3.44
CA ILE A 150 -8.04 -7.74 3.45
C ILE A 150 -7.41 -8.63 4.50
N TYR A 151 -6.44 -9.45 4.10
CA TYR A 151 -5.73 -10.36 4.97
C TYR A 151 -4.27 -9.95 5.13
N GLY A 152 -3.68 -10.35 6.25
CA GLY A 152 -2.32 -10.02 6.60
C GLY A 152 -1.85 -10.80 7.81
N ARG A 153 -0.71 -10.41 8.36
CA ARG A 153 -0.11 -11.07 9.53
C ARG A 153 0.17 -10.05 10.61
N ASP A 154 -0.09 -10.43 11.86
CA ASP A 154 0.48 -9.70 12.98
C ASP A 154 2.01 -9.91 13.03
N TYR A 155 2.71 -9.08 13.80
CA TYR A 155 4.16 -9.23 13.95
C TYR A 155 4.59 -10.43 14.83
N GLY A 156 3.63 -11.15 15.40
CA GLY A 156 3.85 -12.46 16.02
C GLY A 156 3.76 -13.63 15.04
N GLY A 157 3.28 -13.40 13.81
CA GLY A 157 3.11 -14.39 12.75
C GLY A 157 1.68 -14.92 12.57
N SER A 158 0.72 -14.49 13.38
CA SER A 158 -0.68 -14.93 13.28
C SER A 158 -1.37 -14.30 12.08
N GLU A 159 -2.13 -15.09 11.32
CA GLU A 159 -2.92 -14.58 10.20
C GLU A 159 -4.20 -13.90 10.71
N LEU A 160 -4.41 -12.65 10.29
CA LEU A 160 -5.56 -11.84 10.63
C LEU A 160 -6.17 -11.25 9.36
N LYS A 161 -7.48 -10.97 9.40
CA LYS A 161 -8.19 -10.35 8.28
C LYS A 161 -9.26 -9.39 8.76
N ILE A 162 -9.48 -8.34 7.98
CA ILE A 162 -10.60 -7.42 8.13
C ILE A 162 -11.55 -7.58 6.96
N ARG A 163 -12.84 -7.42 7.23
CA ARG A 163 -13.91 -7.54 6.23
C ARG A 163 -14.82 -6.32 6.30
N GLY A 164 -15.21 -5.79 5.15
CA GLY A 164 -16.19 -4.71 5.04
C GLY A 164 -17.22 -4.99 3.96
N GLN A 165 -18.50 -4.85 4.29
CA GLN A 165 -19.62 -4.93 3.34
C GLN A 165 -19.89 -3.53 2.77
N VAL A 166 -19.49 -3.32 1.51
CA VAL A 166 -19.52 -2.01 0.85
C VAL A 166 -20.57 -1.91 -0.27
N GLY A 167 -21.35 -2.98 -0.47
CA GLY A 167 -22.47 -2.98 -1.41
C GLY A 167 -23.44 -1.82 -1.19
N GLY A 168 -23.94 -1.25 -2.29
CA GLY A 168 -24.81 -0.06 -2.29
C GLY A 168 -24.11 1.26 -1.93
N LEU A 169 -22.80 1.25 -1.66
CA LEU A 169 -21.99 2.47 -1.47
C LEU A 169 -21.09 2.78 -2.67
N VAL A 170 -20.62 1.72 -3.35
CA VAL A 170 -19.66 1.77 -4.45
C VAL A 170 -19.98 0.65 -5.45
N THR A 171 -19.51 0.79 -6.70
CA THR A 171 -19.58 -0.29 -7.71
C THR A 171 -18.53 -1.36 -7.46
N ALA A 172 -18.57 -2.47 -8.21
CA ALA A 172 -17.58 -3.55 -8.10
C ALA A 172 -16.15 -3.06 -8.39
N GLU A 173 -15.99 -2.25 -9.43
CA GLU A 173 -14.69 -1.71 -9.84
C GLU A 173 -14.14 -0.69 -8.83
N GLN A 174 -15.03 0.14 -8.29
CA GLN A 174 -14.69 1.03 -7.19
C GLN A 174 -14.32 0.26 -5.92
N ALA A 175 -15.02 -0.83 -5.60
CA ALA A 175 -14.70 -1.68 -4.45
C ALA A 175 -13.33 -2.34 -4.58
N HIS A 176 -13.01 -2.88 -5.76
CA HIS A 176 -11.68 -3.43 -6.05
C HIS A 176 -10.59 -2.36 -5.93
N THR A 177 -10.83 -1.16 -6.46
CA THR A 177 -9.91 -0.02 -6.31
C THR A 177 -9.74 0.38 -4.83
N VAL A 178 -10.82 0.35 -4.04
CA VAL A 178 -10.78 0.63 -2.59
C VAL A 178 -9.97 -0.42 -1.84
N GLU A 179 -10.13 -1.71 -2.16
CA GLU A 179 -9.36 -2.80 -1.56
C GLU A 179 -7.86 -2.54 -1.68
N HIS A 180 -7.39 -2.33 -2.92
CA HIS A 180 -6.00 -2.03 -3.22
C HIS A 180 -5.53 -0.76 -2.52
N ALA A 181 -6.37 0.29 -2.52
CA ALA A 181 -6.04 1.55 -1.89
C ALA A 181 -5.92 1.42 -0.35
N ILE A 182 -6.76 0.63 0.33
CA ILE A 182 -6.61 0.36 1.76
C ILE A 182 -5.30 -0.38 2.02
N ILE A 183 -4.98 -1.42 1.24
CA ILE A 183 -3.72 -2.17 1.37
C ILE A 183 -2.53 -1.21 1.23
N ARG A 184 -2.50 -0.39 0.17
CA ARG A 184 -1.45 0.61 -0.07
C ARG A 184 -1.30 1.56 1.12
N VAL A 185 -2.41 2.14 1.59
CA VAL A 185 -2.38 3.09 2.70
C VAL A 185 -1.86 2.46 3.98
N LEU A 186 -2.30 1.24 4.31
CA LEU A 186 -1.81 0.56 5.51
C LEU A 186 -0.33 0.21 5.39
N ARG A 187 0.14 -0.19 4.19
CA ARG A 187 1.57 -0.47 3.95
C ARG A 187 2.46 0.76 4.00
N GLU A 188 1.96 1.92 3.62
CA GLU A 188 2.75 3.16 3.57
C GLU A 188 2.58 4.03 4.81
N CYS A 189 1.36 4.13 5.34
CA CYS A 189 0.98 5.06 6.39
C CYS A 189 0.66 4.40 7.74
N GLY A 190 0.47 3.07 7.79
CA GLY A 190 0.07 2.34 9.00
C GLY A 190 -1.33 2.70 9.56
N ILE A 191 -1.98 3.75 9.05
CA ILE A 191 -3.34 4.16 9.39
C ILE A 191 -4.09 4.64 8.15
N CYS A 192 -5.27 4.08 7.92
CA CYS A 192 -6.15 4.42 6.82
C CYS A 192 -7.26 5.36 7.24
N THR A 193 -7.35 6.50 6.55
CA THR A 193 -8.32 7.58 6.73
C THR A 193 -8.99 7.87 5.40
N ALA A 194 -10.14 8.55 5.39
CA ALA A 194 -10.79 8.91 4.13
C ALA A 194 -9.92 9.83 3.23
N ARG A 195 -8.98 10.59 3.81
CA ARG A 195 -8.09 11.48 3.05
C ARG A 195 -7.00 10.70 2.30
N ASN A 196 -6.25 9.84 2.99
CA ASN A 196 -5.19 9.06 2.35
C ASN A 196 -5.76 7.90 1.51
N LEU A 197 -6.96 7.39 1.84
CA LEU A 197 -7.68 6.46 0.95
C LEU A 197 -7.99 7.11 -0.41
N ALA A 198 -8.54 8.34 -0.41
CA ALA A 198 -8.79 9.08 -1.66
C ALA A 198 -7.51 9.32 -2.47
N TRP A 199 -6.39 9.58 -1.78
CA TRP A 199 -5.08 9.71 -2.44
C TRP A 199 -4.65 8.39 -3.06
N ALA A 200 -4.69 7.30 -2.30
CA ALA A 200 -4.25 5.98 -2.74
C ALA A 200 -5.08 5.43 -3.90
N MET A 201 -6.40 5.65 -3.94
CA MET A 201 -7.22 5.28 -5.09
C MET A 201 -6.77 5.97 -6.38
N ARG A 202 -6.37 7.25 -6.31
CA ARG A 202 -5.84 7.99 -7.47
C ARG A 202 -4.47 7.49 -7.88
N GLU A 203 -3.60 7.16 -6.92
CA GLU A 203 -2.28 6.60 -7.24
C GLU A 203 -2.39 5.21 -7.85
N GLU A 204 -3.27 4.36 -7.31
CA GLU A 204 -3.53 3.02 -7.86
C GLU A 204 -3.98 3.10 -9.31
N THR A 205 -5.00 3.92 -9.59
CA THR A 205 -5.53 4.07 -10.94
C THR A 205 -4.55 4.77 -11.88
N ARG A 206 -3.72 5.70 -11.39
CA ARG A 206 -2.62 6.30 -12.17
C ARG A 206 -1.58 5.24 -12.56
N GLU A 207 -1.09 4.45 -11.59
CA GLU A 207 -0.11 3.40 -11.85
C GLU A 207 -0.65 2.31 -12.78
N LEU A 208 -1.93 1.94 -12.67
CA LEU A 208 -2.56 0.99 -13.59
C LEU A 208 -2.70 1.56 -15.01
N LYS A 209 -3.08 2.82 -15.16
CA LYS A 209 -3.11 3.49 -16.48
C LYS A 209 -1.72 3.56 -17.10
N ASP A 210 -0.70 3.85 -16.31
CA ASP A 210 0.70 3.81 -16.75
C ASP A 210 1.05 2.38 -17.19
N SER A 211 0.80 1.37 -16.35
CA SER A 211 1.02 -0.05 -16.68
C SER A 211 0.35 -0.46 -18.00
N ILE A 212 -0.90 -0.07 -18.23
CA ILE A 212 -1.60 -0.30 -19.50
C ILE A 212 -0.90 0.42 -20.65
N ALA A 213 -0.61 1.72 -20.50
CA ALA A 213 -0.01 2.52 -21.56
C ALA A 213 1.36 1.97 -21.97
N TRP A 214 2.22 1.66 -20.99
CA TRP A 214 3.54 1.08 -21.22
C TRP A 214 3.42 -0.34 -21.80
N GLY A 215 2.55 -1.19 -21.23
CA GLY A 215 2.33 -2.56 -21.72
C GLY A 215 1.84 -2.61 -23.16
N LEU A 216 0.96 -1.70 -23.57
CA LEU A 216 0.48 -1.61 -24.94
C LEU A 216 1.53 -0.97 -25.88
N HIS A 217 2.18 0.11 -25.46
CA HIS A 217 3.14 0.84 -26.30
C HIS A 217 4.39 0.02 -26.60
N PHE A 218 4.95 -0.64 -25.58
CA PHE A 218 6.17 -1.44 -25.70
C PHE A 218 5.91 -2.92 -25.96
N LYS A 219 4.64 -3.31 -26.14
CA LYS A 219 4.19 -4.69 -26.32
C LYS A 219 4.63 -5.63 -25.19
N LEU A 220 4.47 -5.20 -23.95
CA LEU A 220 4.85 -5.92 -22.74
C LEU A 220 3.60 -6.37 -21.96
N PRO A 221 2.90 -7.45 -22.37
CA PRO A 221 1.75 -7.96 -21.62
C PRO A 221 2.09 -8.37 -20.16
N GLU A 222 3.33 -8.75 -19.89
CA GLU A 222 3.79 -9.16 -18.55
C GLU A 222 3.85 -8.03 -17.52
N VAL A 223 3.80 -6.76 -17.94
CA VAL A 223 3.76 -5.63 -17.00
C VAL A 223 2.34 -5.14 -16.71
N LEU A 224 1.32 -5.73 -17.35
CA LEU A 224 -0.07 -5.30 -17.23
C LEU A 224 -0.63 -5.58 -15.83
N GLY A 225 -1.10 -4.54 -15.16
CA GLY A 225 -1.67 -4.57 -13.81
C GLY A 225 -0.64 -4.63 -12.70
N GLN A 226 0.63 -4.35 -13.02
CA GLN A 226 1.68 -4.17 -12.01
C GLN A 226 1.59 -2.76 -11.41
N THR A 227 1.48 -2.69 -10.08
CA THR A 227 1.56 -1.45 -9.30
C THR A 227 2.57 -1.61 -8.17
N LYS A 228 2.82 -0.53 -7.42
CA LYS A 228 3.61 -0.62 -6.18
C LYS A 228 2.93 -1.46 -5.09
N SER A 229 1.62 -1.66 -5.18
CA SER A 229 0.87 -2.57 -4.30
C SER A 229 1.19 -4.04 -4.57
N GLY A 230 1.72 -4.34 -5.76
CA GLY A 230 1.94 -5.69 -6.28
C GLY A 230 1.22 -5.90 -7.63
N TYR A 231 1.16 -7.15 -8.08
CA TYR A 231 0.35 -7.52 -9.23
C TYR A 231 -1.12 -7.59 -8.82
N CYS A 232 -1.96 -6.93 -9.61
CA CYS A 232 -3.40 -7.06 -9.47
C CYS A 232 -3.85 -8.41 -10.05
N GLY A 233 -4.59 -9.20 -9.27
CA GLY A 233 -5.19 -10.47 -9.71
C GLY A 233 -6.44 -10.27 -10.59
N ASN A 234 -6.48 -9.24 -11.42
CA ASN A 234 -7.63 -8.91 -12.27
C ASN A 234 -7.68 -9.78 -13.55
N PRO A 235 -8.83 -9.80 -14.26
CA PRO A 235 -8.98 -10.58 -15.48
C PRO A 235 -7.90 -10.30 -16.54
N MET A 236 -7.60 -9.04 -16.83
CA MET A 236 -6.58 -8.68 -17.84
C MET A 236 -5.18 -9.19 -17.48
N THR A 237 -4.71 -8.98 -16.25
CA THR A 237 -3.40 -9.45 -15.80
C THR A 237 -3.31 -10.97 -15.83
N ASN A 238 -4.33 -11.67 -15.35
CA ASN A 238 -4.37 -13.13 -15.35
C ASN A 238 -4.38 -13.70 -16.77
N LEU A 239 -5.20 -13.14 -17.66
CA LEU A 239 -5.24 -13.54 -19.07
C LEU A 239 -3.94 -13.19 -19.79
N ALA A 240 -3.30 -12.06 -19.47
CA ALA A 240 -2.03 -11.67 -20.08
C ALA A 240 -0.95 -12.71 -19.79
N HIS A 241 -0.81 -13.12 -18.53
CA HIS A 241 0.15 -14.15 -18.15
C HIS A 241 -0.20 -15.52 -18.73
N LEU A 242 -1.48 -15.91 -18.72
CA LEU A 242 -1.94 -17.18 -19.29
C LEU A 242 -1.65 -17.26 -20.79
N TYR A 243 -2.05 -16.25 -21.55
CA TYR A 243 -1.88 -16.22 -23.00
C TYR A 243 -0.41 -16.09 -23.39
N LEU A 244 0.38 -15.29 -22.67
CA LEU A 244 1.82 -15.18 -22.93
C LEU A 244 2.51 -16.53 -22.76
N GLY A 245 2.18 -17.27 -21.70
CA GLY A 245 2.70 -18.62 -21.49
C GLY A 245 2.33 -19.58 -22.62
N GLN A 246 1.04 -19.65 -22.98
CA GLN A 246 0.54 -20.51 -24.06
C GLN A 246 1.18 -20.20 -25.42
N GLU A 247 1.27 -18.91 -25.78
CA GLU A 247 1.81 -18.49 -27.06
C GLU A 247 3.33 -18.70 -27.13
N LEU A 248 4.05 -18.46 -26.03
CA LEU A 248 5.49 -18.70 -25.94
C LEU A 248 5.81 -20.20 -26.06
N GLU A 249 5.11 -21.05 -25.31
CA GLU A 249 5.24 -22.50 -25.38
C GLU A 249 5.00 -23.00 -26.81
N ARG A 250 3.93 -22.53 -27.46
CA ARG A 250 3.63 -22.90 -28.85
C ARG A 250 4.77 -22.56 -29.81
N PHE A 251 5.28 -21.32 -29.79
CA PHE A 251 6.34 -20.90 -30.72
C PHE A 251 7.69 -21.58 -30.43
N LEU A 252 7.99 -21.90 -29.17
CA LEU A 252 9.16 -22.71 -28.84
C LEU A 252 9.02 -24.15 -29.40
N HIS A 253 7.83 -24.76 -29.32
CA HIS A 253 7.56 -26.07 -29.93
C HIS A 253 7.60 -26.04 -31.46
N GLU A 254 7.27 -24.92 -32.09
CA GLU A 254 7.43 -24.69 -33.53
C GLU A 254 8.91 -24.53 -33.96
N GLY A 255 9.86 -24.54 -33.01
CA GLY A 255 11.30 -24.49 -33.26
C GLY A 255 11.88 -23.08 -33.33
N GLU A 256 11.14 -22.06 -32.88
CA GLU A 256 11.64 -20.69 -32.87
C GLU A 256 12.67 -20.45 -31.76
N ALA A 257 13.67 -19.61 -32.05
CA ALA A 257 14.60 -19.15 -31.03
C ALA A 257 13.87 -18.26 -30.00
N LEU A 258 14.24 -18.38 -28.73
CA LEU A 258 13.57 -17.71 -27.61
C LEU A 258 13.28 -16.21 -27.82
N PRO A 259 14.21 -15.37 -28.32
CA PRO A 259 13.90 -13.95 -28.54
C PRO A 259 12.78 -13.73 -29.57
N ALA A 260 12.76 -14.49 -30.66
CA ALA A 260 11.74 -14.39 -31.69
C ALA A 260 10.38 -14.93 -31.22
N ALA A 261 10.42 -16.08 -30.52
CA ALA A 261 9.24 -16.69 -29.91
C ALA A 261 8.56 -15.72 -28.92
N LEU A 262 9.34 -15.06 -28.07
CA LEU A 262 8.83 -14.10 -27.08
C LEU A 262 8.18 -12.87 -27.74
N GLU A 263 8.83 -12.25 -28.72
CA GLU A 263 8.26 -11.08 -29.41
C GLU A 263 6.93 -11.40 -30.13
N ARG A 264 6.86 -12.59 -30.76
CA ARG A 264 5.62 -13.07 -31.38
C ARG A 264 4.55 -13.40 -30.34
N ALA A 265 4.92 -14.07 -29.24
CA ALA A 265 4.01 -14.40 -28.16
C ALA A 265 3.41 -13.15 -27.53
N ARG A 266 4.21 -12.11 -27.29
CA ARG A 266 3.75 -10.80 -26.79
C ARG A 266 2.72 -10.18 -27.73
N THR A 267 3.02 -10.12 -29.02
CA THR A 267 2.12 -9.54 -30.04
C THR A 267 0.79 -10.31 -30.14
N ARG A 268 0.84 -11.65 -30.12
CA ARG A 268 -0.36 -12.50 -30.15
C ARG A 268 -1.19 -12.38 -28.88
N THR A 269 -0.54 -12.33 -27.73
CA THR A 269 -1.18 -12.14 -26.43
C THR A 269 -2.00 -10.85 -26.39
N LEU A 270 -1.41 -9.72 -26.78
CA LEU A 270 -2.11 -8.43 -26.80
C LEU A 270 -3.29 -8.43 -27.77
N SER A 271 -3.13 -9.05 -28.94
CA SER A 271 -4.21 -9.19 -29.92
C SER A 271 -5.38 -10.03 -29.37
N ARG A 272 -5.07 -11.09 -28.61
CA ARG A 272 -6.06 -11.96 -27.98
C ARG A 272 -6.76 -11.26 -26.82
N LEU A 273 -6.02 -10.57 -25.95
CA LEU A 273 -6.57 -9.75 -24.87
C LEU A 273 -7.56 -8.70 -25.37
N ALA A 274 -7.20 -7.96 -26.41
CA ALA A 274 -8.05 -6.92 -26.97
C ALA A 274 -9.39 -7.47 -27.48
N ARG A 275 -9.40 -8.69 -28.02
CA ARG A 275 -10.59 -9.38 -28.51
C ARG A 275 -11.43 -9.94 -27.36
N ASP A 276 -10.80 -10.69 -26.46
CA ASP A 276 -11.50 -11.45 -25.42
C ASP A 276 -12.08 -10.55 -24.32
N LEU A 277 -11.49 -9.35 -24.12
CA LEU A 277 -11.98 -8.33 -23.17
C LEU A 277 -12.80 -7.22 -23.83
N ASP A 278 -13.09 -7.32 -25.13
CA ASP A 278 -13.84 -6.32 -25.92
C ASP A 278 -13.36 -4.86 -25.70
N LEU A 279 -12.03 -4.66 -25.71
CA LEU A 279 -11.44 -3.36 -25.38
C LEU A 279 -11.66 -2.31 -26.48
N GLY A 280 -12.04 -2.76 -27.68
CA GLY A 280 -12.12 -1.94 -28.89
C GLY A 280 -10.76 -1.58 -29.47
N SER A 281 -10.76 -0.81 -30.57
CA SER A 281 -9.55 -0.42 -31.32
C SER A 281 -9.23 1.08 -31.28
N GLN A 282 -10.08 1.89 -30.64
CA GLN A 282 -9.90 3.35 -30.57
C GLN A 282 -8.87 3.73 -29.48
N PRO A 283 -7.69 4.28 -29.85
CA PRO A 283 -6.60 4.52 -28.90
C PRO A 283 -6.96 5.42 -27.73
N GLU A 284 -7.80 6.44 -27.95
CA GLU A 284 -8.17 7.44 -26.94
C GLU A 284 -9.02 6.87 -25.80
N VAL A 285 -9.76 5.78 -26.05
CA VAL A 285 -10.67 5.16 -25.07
C VAL A 285 -10.09 3.85 -24.53
N LEU A 286 -9.05 3.31 -25.19
CA LEU A 286 -8.46 2.01 -24.91
C LEU A 286 -7.95 1.89 -23.48
N THR A 287 -7.25 2.89 -22.96
CA THR A 287 -6.72 2.86 -21.58
C THR A 287 -7.84 2.84 -20.53
N LEU A 288 -8.88 3.66 -20.72
CA LEU A 288 -10.00 3.73 -19.77
C LEU A 288 -10.87 2.46 -19.80
N ARG A 289 -11.14 1.91 -20.99
CA ARG A 289 -11.79 0.60 -21.13
C ARG A 289 -10.95 -0.53 -20.57
N SER A 290 -9.64 -0.52 -20.82
CA SER A 290 -8.70 -1.50 -20.26
C SER A 290 -8.71 -1.46 -18.73
N LEU A 291 -8.74 -0.27 -18.14
CA LEU A 291 -8.84 -0.10 -16.69
C LEU A 291 -10.18 -0.65 -16.17
N LYS A 292 -11.30 -0.25 -16.78
CA LYS A 292 -12.64 -0.57 -16.27
C LYS A 292 -13.09 -2.00 -16.56
N LEU A 293 -13.01 -2.45 -17.81
CA LEU A 293 -13.45 -3.77 -18.24
C LEU A 293 -12.37 -4.84 -18.05
N GLY A 294 -11.13 -4.50 -18.38
CA GLY A 294 -10.01 -5.43 -18.28
C GLY A 294 -9.54 -5.64 -16.85
N MET A 295 -9.26 -4.54 -16.15
CA MET A 295 -8.68 -4.58 -14.80
C MET A 295 -9.70 -4.48 -13.67
N LEU A 296 -10.98 -4.22 -13.97
CA LEU A 296 -12.04 -4.00 -12.96
C LEU A 296 -11.68 -2.89 -11.96
N HIS A 297 -11.14 -1.78 -12.46
CA HIS A 297 -10.80 -0.60 -11.67
C HIS A 297 -11.57 0.64 -12.14
N ASP A 298 -11.79 1.59 -11.24
CA ASP A 298 -12.52 2.81 -11.53
C ASP A 298 -11.75 4.05 -11.05
N ASP A 299 -11.54 4.99 -11.96
CA ASP A 299 -10.78 6.22 -11.73
C ASP A 299 -11.65 7.40 -11.32
N SER A 300 -12.96 7.20 -11.14
CA SER A 300 -13.86 8.24 -10.67
C SER A 300 -13.54 8.65 -9.24
N ARG A 301 -13.64 9.96 -8.99
CA ARG A 301 -13.39 10.52 -7.66
C ARG A 301 -14.58 10.26 -6.75
N LEU A 302 -14.38 9.39 -5.75
CA LEU A 302 -15.33 9.23 -4.66
C LEU A 302 -15.35 10.46 -3.73
N LEU A 303 -16.55 10.82 -3.26
CA LEU A 303 -16.74 11.86 -2.27
C LEU A 303 -16.16 11.43 -0.92
N GLN A 304 -15.61 12.38 -0.16
CA GLN A 304 -15.10 12.13 1.19
C GLN A 304 -16.14 11.48 2.11
N GLN A 305 -17.41 11.86 1.98
CA GLN A 305 -18.50 11.25 2.75
C GLN A 305 -18.71 9.78 2.39
N THR A 306 -18.64 9.41 1.10
CA THR A 306 -18.72 8.02 0.66
C THR A 306 -17.56 7.21 1.22
N LEU A 307 -16.33 7.73 1.15
CA LEU A 307 -15.15 7.06 1.69
C LEU A 307 -15.24 6.86 3.21
N ARG A 308 -15.76 7.84 3.96
CA ARG A 308 -16.05 7.66 5.40
C ARG A 308 -17.07 6.55 5.62
N ARG A 309 -18.15 6.51 4.85
CA ARG A 309 -19.16 5.43 4.95
C ARG A 309 -18.55 4.07 4.65
N VAL A 310 -17.70 3.97 3.63
CA VAL A 310 -16.95 2.75 3.27
C VAL A 310 -16.04 2.32 4.41
N LEU A 311 -15.18 3.20 4.93
CA LEU A 311 -14.30 2.88 6.06
C LEU A 311 -15.07 2.47 7.32
N GLY A 312 -16.23 3.06 7.56
CA GLY A 312 -17.12 2.69 8.65
C GLY A 312 -17.69 1.27 8.54
N ARG A 313 -17.55 0.58 7.40
CA ARG A 313 -17.94 -0.83 7.22
C ARG A 313 -16.87 -1.82 7.65
N PHE A 314 -15.64 -1.37 7.88
CA PHE A 314 -14.54 -2.20 8.37
C PHE A 314 -14.38 -2.01 9.88
N PRO A 315 -13.82 -2.99 10.60
CA PRO A 315 -13.38 -2.80 11.98
C PRO A 315 -12.26 -1.73 12.07
N SER A 316 -12.03 -1.16 13.25
CA SER A 316 -10.99 -0.14 13.48
C SER A 316 -9.60 -0.74 13.51
N SER A 317 -9.49 -2.01 13.88
CA SER A 317 -8.27 -2.79 13.85
C SER A 317 -8.58 -4.24 13.41
N PRO A 318 -7.56 -5.03 13.03
CA PRO A 318 -7.72 -6.47 12.75
C PRO A 318 -8.12 -7.33 13.95
N TRP A 319 -8.11 -6.78 15.17
CA TRP A 319 -8.47 -7.48 16.40
C TRP A 319 -9.87 -7.14 16.91
N ASP A 320 -10.58 -6.23 16.24
CA ASP A 320 -11.97 -5.88 16.55
C ASP A 320 -12.94 -6.69 15.68
#